data_AF-A0A0D3JTZ3-F1
#
_entry.id   AF-A0A0D3JTZ3-F1
#
_cell.length_a   1.000
_cell.length_b   1.000
_cell.length_c   1.000
_cell.angle_alpha   90.00
_cell.angle_beta   90.00
_cell.angle_gamma   90.00
#
_symmetry.space_group_name_H-M   'P 1'
#
loop_
_entity.id
_entity.type
_entity.pdbx_description
1 polymer ?
#
loop_
_entity_poly.entity_id
_entity_poly.type
_entity_poly.pdbx_seq_one_letter_code
_entity_poly.pdbx_strand_id
1 'polypeptide(L)'
;MRVRTPFRCSPHPCEYEIAFVSDVEGDLDYFNRWVAGSRCVAYTGSDEAALTLTHARAYFVYGGDVPDHGRGSEQLLRLLVGLKRAFPRRVALLVGNRDLNKLRLTSECAPSDLARPHWSIPAPHWDASAPTLSQHLEQVAAARGGATAESCDCAAERLRWMYENTLGCPATFEARRAELAALRSVGSATGDNGGGGGGGGGAAVSDEEVVAAAVADVMPGGAMSNYLRHAFSEPSRNLPGTFAGAMSNYLRHAFSEPSRNLPGTLAGAMSNYLRHACVAAVFGQTLFAHGAVDARTAGYVPDDSTRFCLPAAPQAGRMVDSVSEWVDALNGLLERGLADHAARPEWDALRGV
;
A
#
# COMPACT_ATOMS: atom_id res chain seq x y z
N MET A 1 -17.07 -41.22 33.68
CA MET A 1 -15.97 -40.26 33.38
C MET A 1 -16.63 -38.99 32.83
N ARG A 2 -16.80 -37.95 33.66
CA ARG A 2 -17.44 -36.69 33.22
C ARG A 2 -16.40 -35.83 32.50
N VAL A 3 -16.64 -35.55 31.23
CA VAL A 3 -15.87 -34.60 30.43
C VAL A 3 -15.99 -33.23 31.11
N ARG A 4 -14.86 -32.67 31.57
CA ARG A 4 -14.78 -31.28 32.05
C ARG A 4 -15.10 -30.36 30.88
N THR A 5 -16.12 -29.53 31.04
CA THR A 5 -16.43 -28.40 30.15
C THR A 5 -15.22 -27.46 30.05
N PRO A 6 -14.92 -26.90 28.86
CA PRO A 6 -13.82 -25.95 28.70
C PRO A 6 -14.14 -24.66 29.48
N PHE A 7 -13.09 -24.01 29.96
CA PHE A 7 -13.08 -22.81 30.78
C PHE A 7 -14.18 -21.81 30.38
N ARG A 8 -15.12 -21.54 31.29
CA ARG A 8 -16.01 -20.38 31.17
C ARG A 8 -15.17 -19.13 31.46
N CYS A 9 -14.91 -18.32 30.42
CA CYS A 9 -14.54 -16.93 30.62
C CYS A 9 -15.59 -16.27 31.52
N SER A 10 -15.13 -15.55 32.53
CA SER A 10 -15.99 -14.86 33.49
C SER A 10 -17.01 -13.97 32.74
N PRO A 11 -18.29 -13.89 33.16
CA PRO A 11 -19.36 -13.19 32.44
C PRO A 11 -19.29 -11.66 32.55
N HIS A 12 -18.14 -11.10 32.93
CA HIS A 12 -17.96 -9.66 32.85
C HIS A 12 -17.95 -9.27 31.37
N PRO A 13 -18.84 -8.36 30.92
CA PRO A 13 -18.80 -7.89 29.54
C PRO A 13 -17.42 -7.29 29.29
N CYS A 14 -16.60 -7.97 28.48
CA CYS A 14 -15.31 -7.46 28.05
C CYS A 14 -15.53 -6.07 27.46
N GLU A 15 -14.95 -5.02 28.03
CA GLU A 15 -15.28 -3.63 27.67
C GLU A 15 -15.24 -3.38 26.15
N TYR A 16 -14.45 -4.19 25.43
CA TYR A 16 -14.25 -4.14 23.99
C TYR A 16 -14.45 -5.53 23.35
N GLU A 17 -14.91 -5.56 22.11
CA GLU A 17 -14.88 -6.73 21.23
C GLU A 17 -14.01 -6.40 20.03
N ILE A 18 -12.95 -7.17 19.80
CA ILE A 18 -11.95 -6.88 18.78
C ILE A 18 -12.05 -7.94 17.68
N ALA A 19 -12.27 -7.49 16.45
CA ALA A 19 -12.09 -8.32 15.27
C ALA A 19 -10.68 -8.14 14.69
N PHE A 20 -10.11 -9.22 14.19
CA PHE A 20 -8.78 -9.26 13.59
C PHE A 20 -8.80 -10.04 12.27
N VAL A 21 -8.16 -9.49 11.25
CA VAL A 21 -7.89 -10.14 9.96
C VAL A 21 -6.58 -9.61 9.41
N SER A 22 -5.83 -10.43 8.69
CA SER A 22 -4.52 -10.11 8.13
C SER A 22 -4.31 -10.90 6.85
N ASP A 23 -3.31 -10.50 6.05
CA ASP A 23 -2.83 -11.29 4.90
C ASP A 23 -3.96 -11.61 3.91
N VAL A 24 -4.87 -10.64 3.71
CA VAL A 24 -5.95 -10.78 2.72
C VAL A 24 -5.36 -10.75 1.31
N GLU A 25 -4.25 -10.04 1.11
CA GLU A 25 -3.51 -10.00 -0.16
C GLU A 25 -4.47 -9.83 -1.35
N GLY A 26 -5.25 -8.74 -1.33
CA GLY A 26 -6.17 -8.36 -2.40
C GLY A 26 -7.35 -9.30 -2.66
N ASP A 27 -7.53 -10.40 -1.90
CA ASP A 27 -8.64 -11.34 -2.05
C ASP A 27 -9.93 -10.79 -1.42
N LEU A 28 -10.67 -10.00 -2.20
CA LEU A 28 -11.96 -9.44 -1.76
C LEU A 28 -13.01 -10.51 -1.49
N ASP A 29 -12.99 -11.65 -2.17
CA ASP A 29 -13.96 -12.72 -1.93
C ASP A 29 -13.73 -13.36 -0.55
N TYR A 30 -12.48 -13.53 -0.15
CA TYR A 30 -12.11 -13.90 1.22
C TYR A 30 -12.54 -12.81 2.21
N PHE A 31 -12.20 -11.55 1.96
CA PHE A 31 -12.53 -10.45 2.86
C PHE A 31 -14.03 -10.30 3.05
N ASN A 32 -14.82 -10.37 1.98
CA ASN A 32 -16.28 -10.28 2.02
C ASN A 32 -16.91 -11.40 2.84
N ARG A 33 -16.43 -12.64 2.67
CA ARG A 33 -16.86 -13.77 3.53
C ARG A 33 -16.49 -13.55 4.99
N TRP A 34 -15.31 -12.98 5.25
CA TRP A 34 -14.90 -12.63 6.61
C TRP A 34 -15.78 -11.53 7.22
N VAL A 35 -16.06 -10.46 6.48
CA VAL A 35 -16.95 -9.36 6.91
C VAL A 35 -18.35 -9.89 7.20
N ALA A 36 -18.89 -10.75 6.33
CA ALA A 36 -20.22 -11.36 6.53
C ALA A 36 -20.33 -12.19 7.82
N GLY A 37 -19.21 -12.78 8.29
CA GLY A 37 -19.14 -13.51 9.56
C GLY A 37 -18.73 -12.66 10.76
N SER A 38 -18.32 -11.40 10.56
CA SER A 38 -17.79 -10.54 11.62
C SER A 38 -18.91 -9.97 12.48
N ARG A 39 -18.68 -9.95 13.80
CA ARG A 39 -19.58 -9.26 14.74
C ARG A 39 -19.22 -7.81 14.95
N CYS A 40 -18.01 -7.38 14.56
CA CYS A 40 -17.50 -6.03 14.83
C CYS A 40 -17.46 -5.14 13.59
N VAL A 41 -17.38 -5.71 12.39
CA VAL A 41 -17.21 -5.00 11.13
C VAL A 41 -18.32 -5.40 10.17
N ALA A 42 -18.95 -4.43 9.53
CA ALA A 42 -19.99 -4.66 8.52
C ALA A 42 -19.92 -3.60 7.42
N TYR A 43 -20.56 -3.84 6.28
CA TYR A 43 -20.79 -2.81 5.28
C TYR A 43 -21.92 -1.86 5.70
N THR A 44 -21.81 -0.57 5.39
CA THR A 44 -22.85 0.43 5.69
C THR A 44 -24.07 0.35 4.77
N GLY A 45 -23.95 -0.36 3.65
CA GLY A 45 -24.96 -0.52 2.63
C GLY A 45 -24.78 -1.82 1.85
N SER A 46 -25.67 -2.09 0.90
CA SER A 46 -25.63 -3.31 0.08
C SER A 46 -24.64 -3.25 -1.09
N ASP A 47 -24.02 -2.10 -1.33
CA ASP A 47 -23.08 -1.86 -2.43
C ASP A 47 -21.62 -2.16 -2.04
N GLU A 48 -21.38 -2.61 -0.81
CA GLU A 48 -20.05 -2.95 -0.27
C GLU A 48 -19.02 -1.81 -0.40
N ALA A 49 -19.50 -0.56 -0.47
CA ALA A 49 -18.66 0.60 -0.77
C ALA A 49 -17.94 1.19 0.47
N ALA A 50 -18.44 0.92 1.67
CA ALA A 50 -17.88 1.44 2.92
C ALA A 50 -18.13 0.50 4.10
N LEU A 51 -17.13 0.40 4.98
CA LEU A 51 -17.20 -0.38 6.22
C LEU A 51 -17.62 0.50 7.40
N THR A 52 -18.22 -0.13 8.41
CA THR A 52 -18.53 0.47 9.71
C THR A 52 -18.27 -0.51 10.85
N LEU A 53 -18.16 0.03 12.07
CA LEU A 53 -18.18 -0.74 13.29
C LEU A 53 -19.64 -0.96 13.73
N THR A 54 -19.99 -2.20 14.02
CA THR A 54 -21.38 -2.64 14.28
C THR A 54 -21.95 -2.13 15.61
N HIS A 55 -21.10 -1.81 16.58
CA HIS A 55 -21.51 -1.29 17.89
C HIS A 55 -20.43 -0.44 18.57
N ALA A 56 -20.78 0.23 19.68
CA ALA A 56 -19.88 1.12 20.42
C ALA A 56 -18.65 0.42 21.01
N ARG A 57 -18.80 -0.86 21.36
CA ARG A 57 -17.73 -1.71 21.90
C ARG A 57 -16.90 -2.43 20.84
N ALA A 58 -17.21 -2.26 19.55
CA ALA A 58 -16.49 -2.92 18.47
C ALA A 58 -15.18 -2.18 18.19
N TYR A 59 -14.11 -2.95 18.01
CA TYR A 59 -12.77 -2.55 17.62
C TYR A 59 -12.30 -3.45 16.49
N PHE A 60 -11.37 -2.93 15.69
CA PHE A 60 -10.87 -3.66 14.54
C PHE A 60 -9.36 -3.46 14.38
N VAL A 61 -8.66 -4.56 14.12
CA VAL A 61 -7.24 -4.55 13.77
C VAL A 61 -7.10 -5.28 12.44
N TYR A 62 -6.53 -4.58 11.45
CA TYR A 62 -6.05 -5.22 10.24
C TYR A 62 -4.54 -5.51 10.40
N GLY A 63 -4.10 -6.74 10.19
CA GLY A 63 -2.75 -7.20 10.55
C GLY A 63 -1.61 -6.87 9.57
N GLY A 64 -1.94 -6.23 8.45
CA GLY A 64 -0.99 -5.89 7.39
C GLY A 64 -1.09 -6.83 6.20
N ASP A 65 -0.23 -6.60 5.22
CA ASP A 65 -0.18 -7.34 3.95
C ASP A 65 -1.54 -7.25 3.22
N VAL A 66 -1.89 -6.00 2.88
CA VAL A 66 -3.14 -5.68 2.17
C VAL A 66 -3.08 -6.03 0.68
N PRO A 67 -2.08 -5.55 -0.08
CA PRO A 67 -2.04 -5.75 -1.52
C PRO A 67 -1.35 -7.07 -1.90
N ASP A 68 -1.30 -7.35 -3.20
CA ASP A 68 -0.80 -8.57 -3.87
C ASP A 68 -1.88 -9.61 -4.13
N HIS A 69 -1.52 -10.70 -4.82
CA HIS A 69 -2.31 -11.91 -5.16
C HIS A 69 -3.73 -11.73 -5.74
N GLY A 70 -4.64 -11.06 -5.06
CA GLY A 70 -5.99 -10.78 -5.51
C GLY A 70 -6.16 -9.45 -6.28
N ARG A 71 -7.28 -9.33 -6.98
CA ARG A 71 -7.64 -8.20 -7.86
C ARG A 71 -8.33 -7.04 -7.13
N GLY A 72 -8.35 -7.10 -5.80
CA GLY A 72 -9.11 -6.20 -4.96
C GLY A 72 -8.26 -5.32 -4.06
N SER A 73 -6.94 -5.31 -4.27
CA SER A 73 -5.96 -4.59 -3.45
C SER A 73 -6.36 -3.12 -3.24
N GLU A 74 -6.72 -2.41 -4.32
CA GLU A 74 -7.05 -1.00 -4.22
C GLU A 74 -8.37 -0.74 -3.47
N GLN A 75 -9.40 -1.52 -3.76
CA GLN A 75 -10.69 -1.40 -3.07
C GLN A 75 -10.52 -1.70 -1.57
N LEU A 76 -9.76 -2.74 -1.22
CA LEU A 76 -9.50 -3.10 0.16
C LEU A 76 -8.75 -1.99 0.89
N LEU A 77 -7.69 -1.42 0.31
CA LEU A 77 -6.97 -0.27 0.87
C LEU A 77 -7.93 0.90 1.17
N ARG A 78 -8.85 1.20 0.25
CA ARG A 78 -9.85 2.27 0.43
C ARG A 78 -10.83 1.97 1.56
N LEU A 79 -11.36 0.74 1.63
CA LEU A 79 -12.27 0.32 2.68
C LEU A 79 -11.62 0.42 4.08
N LEU A 80 -10.38 -0.05 4.20
CA LEU A 80 -9.62 -0.02 5.46
C LEU A 80 -9.30 1.42 5.90
N VAL A 81 -8.82 2.26 4.98
CA VAL A 81 -8.53 3.67 5.28
C VAL A 81 -9.81 4.44 5.63
N GLY A 82 -10.91 4.19 4.92
CA GLY A 82 -12.22 4.76 5.23
C GLY A 82 -12.66 4.43 6.65
N LEU A 83 -12.57 3.14 7.03
CA LEU A 83 -12.92 2.68 8.37
C LEU A 83 -12.01 3.30 9.45
N LYS A 84 -10.70 3.38 9.20
CA LYS A 84 -9.73 4.03 10.11
C LYS A 84 -10.01 5.51 10.30
N ARG A 85 -10.40 6.24 9.25
CA ARG A 85 -10.78 7.66 9.36
C ARG A 85 -12.08 7.85 10.13
N ALA A 86 -13.06 6.98 9.93
CA ALA A 86 -14.33 7.03 10.67
C ALA A 86 -14.16 6.70 12.16
N PHE A 87 -13.21 5.81 12.49
CA PHE A 87 -13.01 5.33 13.87
C PHE A 87 -11.52 5.31 14.28
N PRO A 88 -10.85 6.48 14.35
CA PRO A 88 -9.39 6.56 14.46
C PRO A 88 -8.81 5.94 15.73
N ARG A 89 -9.60 5.88 16.81
CA ARG A 89 -9.21 5.31 18.11
C ARG A 89 -9.62 3.84 18.30
N ARG A 90 -10.45 3.29 17.40
CA ARG A 90 -10.99 1.93 17.52
C ARG A 90 -10.55 1.01 16.38
N VAL A 91 -9.89 1.57 15.38
CA VAL A 91 -9.34 0.85 14.24
C VAL A 91 -7.84 1.02 14.23
N ALA A 92 -7.09 -0.07 14.15
CA ALA A 92 -5.66 -0.08 13.89
C ALA A 92 -5.40 -0.77 12.56
N LEU A 93 -4.52 -0.19 11.76
CA LEU A 93 -4.04 -0.77 10.51
C LEU A 93 -2.56 -1.06 10.75
N LEU A 94 -2.20 -2.33 10.93
CA LEU A 94 -0.80 -2.70 11.06
C LEU A 94 -0.14 -2.70 9.70
N VAL A 95 1.11 -2.24 9.62
CA VAL A 95 1.88 -2.31 8.38
C VAL A 95 2.60 -3.65 8.27
N GLY A 96 2.41 -4.33 7.14
CA GLY A 96 3.08 -5.57 6.82
C GLY A 96 4.36 -5.42 6.00
N ASN A 97 5.12 -6.52 5.88
CA ASN A 97 6.32 -6.52 5.06
C ASN A 97 5.99 -6.32 3.57
N ARG A 98 4.89 -6.89 3.06
CA ARG A 98 4.46 -6.67 1.67
C ARG A 98 4.05 -5.22 1.46
N ASP A 99 3.44 -4.62 2.47
CA ASP A 99 3.02 -3.22 2.43
C ASP A 99 4.23 -2.29 2.28
N LEU A 100 5.23 -2.43 3.15
CA LEU A 100 6.44 -1.60 3.13
C LEU A 100 7.29 -1.86 1.87
N ASN A 101 7.33 -3.10 1.39
CA ASN A 101 8.08 -3.44 0.19
C ASN A 101 7.60 -2.68 -1.05
N LYS A 102 6.39 -2.12 -1.07
CA LYS A 102 5.93 -1.29 -2.20
C LYS A 102 6.67 0.05 -2.28
N LEU A 103 7.23 0.54 -1.19
CA LEU A 103 7.98 1.81 -1.18
C LEU A 103 9.20 1.74 -2.12
N ARG A 104 9.81 0.57 -2.32
CA ARG A 104 10.96 0.41 -3.23
C ARG A 104 10.64 0.70 -4.70
N LEU A 105 9.36 0.66 -5.08
CA LEU A 105 8.94 0.87 -6.47
C LEU A 105 9.28 2.27 -6.97
N THR A 106 9.25 3.28 -6.09
CA THR A 106 9.62 4.64 -6.47
C THR A 106 11.11 4.76 -6.81
N SER A 107 11.97 4.03 -6.11
CA SER A 107 13.42 4.00 -6.40
C SER A 107 13.76 3.08 -7.58
N GLU A 108 13.26 1.85 -7.59
CA GLU A 108 13.71 0.82 -8.54
C GLU A 108 13.07 0.94 -9.92
N CYS A 109 11.97 1.68 -10.04
CA CYS A 109 11.40 2.07 -11.33
C CYS A 109 11.84 3.48 -11.77
N ALA A 110 12.66 4.20 -11.00
CA ALA A 110 13.13 5.53 -11.38
C ALA A 110 14.14 5.45 -12.53
N PRO A 111 14.22 6.48 -13.39
CA PRO A 111 15.22 6.54 -14.47
C PRO A 111 16.67 6.34 -13.98
N SER A 112 16.98 6.81 -12.78
CA SER A 112 18.30 6.64 -12.15
C SER A 112 18.66 5.18 -11.88
N ASP A 113 17.70 4.37 -11.40
CA ASP A 113 17.95 2.94 -11.19
C ASP A 113 17.86 2.15 -12.49
N LEU A 114 17.02 2.55 -13.45
CA LEU A 114 17.01 1.97 -14.79
C LEU A 114 18.35 2.12 -15.51
N ALA A 115 19.11 3.18 -15.23
CA ALA A 115 20.47 3.35 -15.73
C ALA A 115 21.49 2.41 -15.08
N ARG A 116 21.18 1.80 -13.92
CA ARG A 116 22.03 0.80 -13.28
C ARG A 116 22.00 -0.48 -14.13
N PRO A 117 23.17 -1.05 -14.49
CA PRO A 117 23.21 -2.25 -15.32
C PRO A 117 22.52 -3.45 -14.64
N HIS A 118 21.69 -4.18 -15.36
CA HIS A 118 20.92 -5.31 -14.81
C HIS A 118 21.76 -6.41 -14.16
N TRP A 119 23.01 -6.61 -14.61
CA TRP A 119 23.96 -7.57 -14.04
C TRP A 119 24.52 -7.16 -12.67
N SER A 120 24.38 -5.90 -12.29
CA SER A 120 24.78 -5.41 -10.97
C SER A 120 23.69 -5.56 -9.91
N ILE A 121 22.46 -5.93 -10.31
CA ILE A 121 21.31 -6.09 -9.43
C ILE A 121 21.28 -7.55 -8.93
N PRO A 122 21.52 -7.79 -7.63
CA PRO A 122 21.56 -9.15 -7.10
C PRO A 122 20.17 -9.78 -7.03
N ALA A 123 20.15 -11.12 -6.95
CA ALA A 123 18.95 -11.87 -6.56
C ALA A 123 18.49 -11.46 -5.14
N PRO A 124 17.19 -11.66 -4.80
CA PRO A 124 16.71 -11.39 -3.45
C PRO A 124 17.46 -12.24 -2.41
N HIS A 125 17.92 -11.59 -1.34
CA HIS A 125 18.77 -12.23 -0.34
C HIS A 125 18.06 -13.32 0.50
N TRP A 126 16.73 -13.31 0.53
CA TRP A 126 15.92 -14.28 1.29
C TRP A 126 15.58 -15.56 0.51
N ASP A 127 15.80 -15.59 -0.82
CA ASP A 127 15.55 -16.76 -1.66
C ASP A 127 16.75 -17.05 -2.55
N ALA A 128 17.56 -18.03 -2.14
CA ALA A 128 18.74 -18.46 -2.90
C ALA A 128 18.41 -19.12 -4.24
N SER A 129 17.14 -19.50 -4.47
CA SER A 129 16.69 -20.11 -5.71
C SER A 129 16.11 -19.12 -6.72
N ALA A 130 15.83 -17.88 -6.28
CA ALA A 130 15.27 -16.85 -7.13
C ALA A 130 16.28 -16.40 -8.22
N PRO A 131 15.84 -16.21 -9.47
CA PRO A 131 16.69 -15.74 -10.54
C PRO A 131 17.11 -14.28 -10.31
N THR A 132 18.34 -13.96 -10.70
CA THR A 132 18.81 -12.58 -10.85
C THR A 132 18.00 -11.86 -11.93
N LEU A 133 18.01 -10.52 -11.91
CA LEU A 133 17.38 -9.74 -12.98
C LEU A 133 17.96 -10.08 -14.36
N SER A 134 19.27 -10.35 -14.44
CA SER A 134 19.93 -10.73 -15.71
C SER A 134 19.38 -12.03 -16.27
N GLN A 135 19.24 -13.06 -15.43
CA GLN A 135 18.69 -14.35 -15.85
C GLN A 135 17.23 -14.20 -16.31
N HIS A 136 16.44 -13.36 -15.63
CA HIS A 136 15.07 -13.07 -16.06
C HIS A 136 15.04 -12.38 -17.43
N LEU A 137 15.86 -11.34 -17.64
CA LEU A 137 15.90 -10.63 -18.92
C LEU A 137 16.42 -11.51 -20.06
N GLU A 138 17.36 -12.43 -19.80
CA GLU A 138 17.80 -13.44 -20.77
C GLU A 138 16.65 -14.37 -21.18
N GLN A 139 15.80 -14.80 -20.23
CA GLN A 139 14.62 -15.61 -20.52
C GLN A 139 13.59 -14.83 -21.36
N VAL A 140 13.35 -13.57 -21.01
CA VAL A 140 12.45 -12.68 -21.78
C VAL A 140 12.97 -12.46 -23.20
N ALA A 141 14.28 -12.21 -23.36
CA ALA A 141 14.92 -12.03 -24.65
C ALA A 141 14.81 -13.30 -25.52
N ALA A 142 15.05 -14.47 -24.93
CA ALA A 142 14.90 -15.76 -25.59
C ALA A 142 13.45 -16.00 -26.07
N ALA A 143 12.46 -15.64 -25.25
CA ALA A 143 11.05 -15.77 -25.60
C ALA A 143 10.60 -14.81 -26.71
N ARG A 144 11.21 -13.62 -26.81
CA ARG A 144 10.86 -12.60 -27.82
C ARG A 144 11.49 -12.83 -29.20
N GLY A 145 12.57 -13.62 -29.28
CA GLY A 145 13.24 -13.97 -30.53
C GLY A 145 13.98 -12.79 -31.17
N GLY A 146 15.32 -12.82 -31.16
CA GLY A 146 16.15 -11.76 -31.75
C GLY A 146 16.35 -10.53 -30.86
N ALA A 147 15.84 -10.54 -29.63
CA ALA A 147 16.12 -9.54 -28.61
C ALA A 147 17.37 -9.91 -27.79
N THR A 148 18.00 -8.92 -27.17
CA THR A 148 19.02 -9.12 -26.13
C THR A 148 18.47 -8.75 -24.76
N ALA A 149 19.13 -9.19 -23.68
CA ALA A 149 18.74 -8.83 -22.31
C ALA A 149 18.69 -7.30 -22.13
N GLU A 150 19.68 -6.59 -22.69
CA GLU A 150 19.76 -5.12 -22.64
C GLU A 150 18.59 -4.46 -23.38
N SER A 151 18.17 -5.01 -24.53
CA SER A 151 17.03 -4.47 -25.27
C SER A 151 15.67 -4.71 -24.57
N CYS A 152 15.63 -5.68 -23.65
CA CYS A 152 14.46 -6.00 -22.85
C CYS A 152 14.46 -5.31 -21.48
N ASP A 153 15.58 -4.72 -21.06
CA ASP A 153 15.72 -4.05 -19.77
C ASP A 153 14.92 -2.74 -19.75
N CYS A 154 13.69 -2.81 -19.25
CA CYS A 154 12.82 -1.67 -19.07
C CYS A 154 12.07 -1.75 -17.74
N ALA A 155 11.46 -0.64 -17.33
CA ALA A 155 10.73 -0.57 -16.06
C ALA A 155 9.63 -1.62 -15.94
N ALA A 156 8.98 -1.99 -17.05
CA ALA A 156 7.95 -3.01 -17.06
C ALA A 156 8.50 -4.40 -16.74
N GLU A 157 9.59 -4.81 -17.39
CA GLU A 157 10.23 -6.11 -17.09
C GLU A 157 10.85 -6.15 -15.71
N ARG A 158 11.48 -5.06 -15.25
CA ARG A 158 11.97 -4.98 -13.87
C ARG A 158 10.83 -5.10 -12.85
N LEU A 159 9.68 -4.47 -13.10
CA LEU A 159 8.51 -4.56 -12.23
C LEU A 159 7.90 -5.97 -12.24
N ARG A 160 7.82 -6.63 -13.40
CA ARG A 160 7.41 -8.05 -13.50
C ARG A 160 8.36 -8.94 -12.71
N TRP A 161 9.67 -8.78 -12.91
CA TRP A 161 10.68 -9.52 -12.15
C TRP A 161 10.55 -9.29 -10.64
N MET A 162 10.35 -8.05 -10.20
CA MET A 162 10.12 -7.74 -8.79
C MET A 162 8.88 -8.46 -8.26
N TYR A 163 7.74 -8.37 -8.95
CA TYR A 163 6.52 -9.03 -8.52
C TYR A 163 6.67 -10.54 -8.42
N GLU A 164 7.25 -11.17 -9.43
CA GLU A 164 7.42 -12.62 -9.49
C GLU A 164 8.48 -13.12 -8.49
N ASN A 165 9.68 -12.56 -8.55
CA ASN A 165 10.87 -13.16 -7.94
C ASN A 165 11.22 -12.56 -6.58
N THR A 166 10.76 -11.34 -6.29
CA THR A 166 11.04 -10.68 -5.00
C THR A 166 9.81 -10.55 -4.11
N LEU A 167 8.62 -10.47 -4.69
CA LEU A 167 7.37 -10.28 -3.94
C LEU A 167 6.43 -11.50 -4.02
N GLY A 168 6.78 -12.53 -4.79
CA GLY A 168 6.02 -13.78 -4.86
C GLY A 168 4.58 -13.63 -5.41
N CYS A 169 4.29 -12.54 -6.14
CA CYS A 169 2.97 -12.19 -6.65
C CYS A 169 2.97 -11.94 -8.17
N PRO A 170 3.32 -12.95 -9.00
CA PRO A 170 3.51 -12.78 -10.45
C PRO A 170 2.27 -12.26 -11.20
N ALA A 171 1.06 -12.53 -10.70
CA ALA A 171 -0.18 -12.08 -11.31
C ALA A 171 -0.46 -10.58 -11.13
N THR A 172 0.23 -9.90 -10.20
CA THR A 172 -0.07 -8.50 -9.81
C THR A 172 0.03 -7.52 -10.97
N PHE A 173 1.00 -7.70 -11.88
CA PHE A 173 1.17 -6.81 -13.03
C PHE A 173 -0.08 -6.80 -13.94
N GLU A 174 -0.54 -7.98 -14.33
CA GLU A 174 -1.69 -8.13 -15.23
C GLU A 174 -3.03 -7.89 -14.51
N ALA A 175 -3.11 -8.18 -13.21
CA ALA A 175 -4.25 -7.78 -12.38
C ALA A 175 -4.39 -6.25 -12.36
N ARG A 176 -3.28 -5.51 -12.17
CA ARG A 176 -3.29 -4.05 -12.20
C ARG A 176 -3.69 -3.50 -13.57
N ARG A 177 -3.24 -4.13 -14.65
CA ARG A 177 -3.69 -3.77 -16.01
C ARG A 177 -5.21 -3.92 -16.16
N ALA A 178 -5.77 -5.03 -15.69
CA ALA A 178 -7.20 -5.29 -15.75
C ALA A 178 -8.00 -4.28 -14.91
N GLU A 179 -7.52 -3.94 -13.71
CA GLU A 179 -8.12 -2.90 -12.86
C GLU A 179 -8.15 -1.55 -13.60
N LEU A 180 -7.02 -1.09 -14.15
CA LEU A 180 -6.94 0.17 -14.90
C LEU A 180 -7.88 0.18 -16.10
N ALA A 181 -8.02 -0.95 -16.81
CA ALA A 181 -8.94 -1.09 -17.92
C ALA A 181 -10.40 -0.95 -17.48
N ALA A 182 -10.80 -1.62 -16.39
CA ALA A 182 -12.15 -1.54 -15.84
C ALA A 182 -12.51 -0.10 -15.41
N LEU A 183 -11.53 0.62 -14.86
CA LEU A 183 -11.71 1.99 -14.37
C LEU A 183 -11.92 2.98 -15.52
N ARG A 184 -11.28 2.77 -16.67
CA ARG A 184 -11.57 3.52 -17.91
C ARG A 184 -13.01 3.30 -18.37
N SER A 185 -13.51 2.07 -18.29
CA SER A 185 -14.89 1.75 -18.68
C SER A 185 -15.93 2.44 -17.79
N VAL A 186 -15.68 2.55 -16.48
CA VAL A 186 -16.57 3.25 -15.56
C VAL A 186 -16.52 4.77 -15.77
N GLY A 187 -15.33 5.35 -15.93
CA GLY A 187 -15.17 6.79 -16.18
C GLY A 187 -15.85 7.26 -17.48
N SER A 188 -15.78 6.45 -18.54
CA SER A 188 -16.45 6.73 -19.82
C SER A 188 -17.98 6.64 -19.76
N ALA A 189 -18.55 5.89 -18.82
CA ALA A 189 -20.01 5.77 -18.67
C ALA A 189 -20.62 6.96 -17.91
N THR A 190 -19.82 7.69 -17.14
CA THR A 190 -20.25 8.88 -16.37
C THR A 190 -20.06 10.21 -17.12
N GLY A 191 -19.36 10.19 -18.26
CA GLY A 191 -19.16 11.33 -19.15
C GLY A 191 -20.07 11.25 -20.37
N ASP A 192 -20.93 12.25 -20.51
CA ASP A 192 -21.66 12.65 -21.71
C ASP A 192 -23.00 11.94 -22.06
N ASN A 193 -24.10 12.52 -21.55
CA ASN A 193 -25.34 12.65 -22.34
C ASN A 193 -25.17 13.84 -23.29
N GLY A 194 -24.32 13.69 -24.30
CA GLY A 194 -24.05 14.68 -25.34
C GLY A 194 -23.65 13.95 -26.62
N GLY A 195 -24.49 14.05 -27.64
CA GLY A 195 -24.41 13.17 -28.81
C GLY A 195 -23.16 13.35 -29.67
N GLY A 196 -22.69 12.24 -30.25
CA GLY A 196 -21.67 12.24 -31.30
C GLY A 196 -21.10 10.86 -31.52
N GLY A 197 -21.53 10.18 -32.59
CA GLY A 197 -21.03 8.86 -32.97
C GLY A 197 -19.53 8.87 -33.25
N GLY A 198 -18.82 7.94 -32.60
CA GLY A 198 -17.44 7.60 -32.90
C GLY A 198 -17.05 6.39 -32.07
N GLY A 199 -16.96 5.22 -32.69
CA GLY A 199 -16.52 3.99 -32.05
C GLY A 199 -15.05 4.06 -31.63
N GLY A 200 -14.77 4.70 -30.50
CA GLY A 200 -13.48 4.65 -29.84
C GLY A 200 -13.43 3.40 -28.97
N GLY A 201 -13.01 2.27 -29.54
CA GLY A 201 -12.58 1.15 -28.72
C GLY A 201 -11.47 1.65 -27.80
N GLY A 202 -11.72 1.68 -26.49
CA GLY A 202 -10.76 2.20 -25.52
C GLY A 202 -9.40 1.54 -25.73
N ALA A 203 -8.35 2.35 -25.90
CA ALA A 203 -7.01 1.84 -26.11
C ALA A 203 -6.64 0.86 -24.98
N ALA A 204 -5.94 -0.23 -25.32
CA ALA A 204 -5.43 -1.15 -24.32
C ALA A 204 -4.52 -0.41 -23.32
N VAL A 205 -4.55 -0.80 -22.05
CA VAL A 205 -3.67 -0.22 -21.02
C VAL A 205 -2.24 -0.67 -21.30
N SER A 206 -1.33 0.28 -21.51
CA SER A 206 0.07 -0.03 -21.83
C SER A 206 0.86 -0.49 -20.60
N ASP A 207 2.05 -1.06 -20.83
CA ASP A 207 2.95 -1.46 -19.74
C ASP A 207 3.44 -0.25 -18.93
N GLU A 208 3.74 0.86 -19.62
CA GLU A 208 4.16 2.12 -19.01
C GLU A 208 3.08 2.66 -18.07
N GLU A 209 1.81 2.49 -18.42
CA GLU A 209 0.69 2.91 -17.57
C GLU A 209 0.59 2.06 -16.30
N VAL A 210 0.83 0.74 -16.40
CA VAL A 210 0.87 -0.15 -15.22
C VAL A 210 2.01 0.25 -14.29
N VAL A 211 3.20 0.49 -14.84
CA VAL A 211 4.36 0.95 -14.07
C VAL A 211 4.07 2.30 -13.40
N ALA A 212 3.56 3.27 -14.17
CA ALA A 212 3.25 4.59 -13.65
C ALA A 212 2.21 4.54 -12.53
N ALA A 213 1.17 3.70 -12.66
CA ALA A 213 0.17 3.50 -11.62
C ALA A 213 0.78 2.89 -10.34
N ALA A 214 1.60 1.83 -10.48
CA ALA A 214 2.25 1.18 -9.36
C ALA A 214 3.18 2.13 -8.57
N VAL A 215 3.95 2.95 -9.29
CA VAL A 215 4.79 4.00 -8.67
C VAL A 215 3.92 5.08 -8.01
N ALA A 216 2.87 5.53 -8.68
CA ALA A 216 2.01 6.58 -8.17
C ALA A 216 1.24 6.18 -6.91
N ASP A 217 1.02 4.88 -6.67
CA ASP A 217 0.34 4.37 -5.48
C ASP A 217 1.11 4.63 -4.18
N VAL A 218 2.44 4.67 -4.25
CA VAL A 218 3.34 4.83 -3.10
C VAL A 218 3.97 6.22 -3.00
N MET A 219 3.76 7.09 -4.00
CA MET A 219 4.21 8.48 -3.96
C MET A 219 3.37 9.32 -2.99
N PRO A 220 3.98 10.22 -2.20
CA PRO A 220 3.25 11.19 -1.40
C PRO A 220 2.34 12.06 -2.26
N GLY A 221 1.05 12.11 -1.93
CA GLY A 221 0.10 12.95 -2.67
C GLY A 221 -0.30 12.40 -4.04
N GLY A 222 -0.40 11.07 -4.14
CA GLY A 222 -0.92 10.35 -5.31
C GLY A 222 -2.09 11.06 -6.00
N ALA A 223 -2.02 11.06 -7.33
CA ALA A 223 -2.82 11.79 -8.32
C ALA A 223 -2.74 13.32 -8.31
N MET A 224 -2.83 14.01 -7.17
CA MET A 224 -2.79 15.48 -7.16
C MET A 224 -1.42 16.00 -7.60
N SER A 225 -0.32 15.33 -7.23
CA SER A 225 1.02 15.74 -7.70
C SER A 225 1.23 15.51 -9.20
N ASN A 226 0.55 14.53 -9.82
CA ASN A 226 0.59 14.31 -11.26
C ASN A 226 -0.38 15.23 -12.01
N TYR A 227 -1.57 15.50 -11.46
CA TYR A 227 -2.49 16.52 -11.97
C TYR A 227 -1.84 17.91 -11.93
N LEU A 228 -1.15 18.29 -10.85
CA LEU A 228 -0.41 19.55 -10.77
C LEU A 228 0.86 19.56 -11.64
N ARG A 229 1.42 18.39 -12.01
CA ARG A 229 2.53 18.33 -12.96
C ARG A 229 2.06 18.52 -14.41
N HIS A 230 0.85 18.04 -14.75
CA HIS A 230 0.27 18.15 -16.09
C HIS A 230 -0.64 19.38 -16.29
N ALA A 231 -1.34 19.86 -15.27
CA ALA A 231 -2.17 21.07 -15.34
C ALA A 231 -1.33 22.36 -15.44
N PHE A 232 -0.03 22.28 -15.21
CA PHE A 232 0.92 23.39 -15.34
C PHE A 232 1.90 23.21 -16.51
N SER A 233 1.79 22.14 -17.31
CA SER A 233 2.65 21.95 -18.49
C SER A 233 2.13 22.63 -19.76
N GLU A 234 0.95 23.27 -19.71
CA GLU A 234 0.52 24.17 -20.78
C GLU A 234 0.57 25.64 -20.32
N PRO A 235 1.22 26.54 -21.09
CA PRO A 235 1.16 27.97 -20.85
C PRO A 235 -0.22 28.49 -21.29
N SER A 236 -1.26 28.21 -20.51
CA SER A 236 -2.56 28.84 -20.71
C SER A 236 -2.46 30.31 -20.30
N ARG A 237 -2.24 31.16 -21.31
CA ARG A 237 -2.48 32.59 -21.28
C ARG A 237 -3.93 32.82 -20.84
N ASN A 238 -4.16 33.25 -19.60
CA ASN A 238 -4.94 34.44 -19.22
C ASN A 238 -5.51 34.37 -17.77
N LEU A 239 -4.98 35.27 -16.93
CA LEU A 239 -5.67 36.07 -15.89
C LEU A 239 -6.05 35.42 -14.52
N PRO A 240 -6.18 36.24 -13.44
CA PRO A 240 -5.30 36.17 -12.27
C PRO A 240 -6.01 35.65 -11.01
N GLY A 241 -5.24 35.01 -10.13
CA GLY A 241 -5.72 34.66 -8.79
C GLY A 241 -4.77 33.68 -8.10
N THR A 242 -3.69 34.23 -7.54
CA THR A 242 -2.65 33.66 -6.66
C THR A 242 -2.79 32.20 -6.22
N PHE A 243 -1.66 31.47 -6.21
CA PHE A 243 -1.41 30.14 -5.61
C PHE A 243 -2.15 29.85 -4.28
N ALA A 244 -2.44 30.88 -3.49
CA ALA A 244 -3.25 30.82 -2.26
C ALA A 244 -4.74 30.48 -2.47
N GLY A 245 -5.34 30.82 -3.61
CA GLY A 245 -6.77 30.60 -3.91
C GLY A 245 -7.11 29.13 -4.20
N ALA A 246 -6.26 28.45 -5.00
CA ALA A 246 -6.40 27.02 -5.27
C ALA A 246 -6.15 26.17 -4.00
N MET A 247 -5.14 26.55 -3.20
CA MET A 247 -4.84 25.90 -1.92
C MET A 247 -5.97 26.12 -0.88
N SER A 248 -6.55 27.32 -0.83
CA SER A 248 -7.63 27.65 0.12
C SER A 248 -8.98 27.03 -0.23
N ASN A 249 -9.26 26.73 -1.50
CA ASN A 249 -10.43 25.96 -1.91
C ASN A 249 -10.23 24.46 -1.65
N TYR A 250 -9.02 23.95 -1.84
CA TYR A 250 -8.69 22.55 -1.53
C TYR A 250 -8.73 22.27 -0.02
N LEU A 251 -8.14 23.13 0.82
CA LEU A 251 -8.20 22.97 2.28
C LEU A 251 -9.63 23.12 2.82
N ARG A 252 -10.49 23.89 2.15
CA ARG A 252 -11.93 23.92 2.47
C ARG A 252 -12.60 22.58 2.12
N HIS A 253 -12.42 22.07 0.91
CA HIS A 253 -13.10 20.85 0.47
C HIS A 253 -12.54 19.54 1.04
N ALA A 254 -11.24 19.47 1.33
CA ALA A 254 -10.60 18.28 1.90
C ALA A 254 -10.96 18.06 3.38
N PHE A 255 -11.44 19.09 4.07
CA PHE A 255 -11.73 19.05 5.51
C PHE A 255 -13.18 19.39 5.90
N SER A 256 -14.04 19.89 4.99
CA SER A 256 -15.39 20.36 5.38
C SER A 256 -16.59 19.57 4.86
N GLU A 257 -16.45 18.47 4.10
CA GLU A 257 -17.60 17.63 3.73
C GLU A 257 -17.26 16.14 3.80
N PRO A 258 -18.23 15.27 4.16
CA PRO A 258 -18.04 13.82 4.16
C PRO A 258 -17.78 13.38 2.71
N SER A 259 -16.50 13.22 2.40
CA SER A 259 -15.91 12.52 1.26
C SER A 259 -16.92 11.92 0.28
N ARG A 260 -17.46 12.77 -0.61
CA ARG A 260 -17.88 12.28 -1.92
C ARG A 260 -16.60 12.04 -2.71
N ASN A 261 -16.32 10.76 -2.91
CA ASN A 261 -15.31 10.23 -3.80
C ASN A 261 -15.10 11.14 -5.01
N LEU A 262 -13.92 11.74 -5.14
CA LEU A 262 -13.52 12.37 -6.39
C LEU A 262 -13.49 11.26 -7.45
N PRO A 263 -14.37 11.29 -8.47
CA PRO A 263 -14.35 10.32 -9.54
C PRO A 263 -13.08 10.56 -10.36
N GLY A 264 -12.27 9.53 -10.56
CA GLY A 264 -11.27 9.53 -11.64
C GLY A 264 -9.80 9.60 -11.24
N THR A 265 -9.40 9.48 -9.97
CA THR A 265 -7.98 9.30 -9.66
C THR A 265 -7.72 8.25 -8.58
N LEU A 266 -7.14 7.13 -9.03
CA LEU A 266 -6.93 5.90 -8.27
C LEU A 266 -5.57 5.85 -7.55
N ALA A 267 -4.68 6.76 -7.92
CA ALA A 267 -3.33 6.80 -7.38
C ALA A 267 -3.30 7.24 -5.91
N GLY A 268 -2.45 6.56 -5.13
CA GLY A 268 -2.09 6.94 -3.76
C GLY A 268 -2.88 6.20 -2.68
N ALA A 269 -3.64 5.16 -3.02
CA ALA A 269 -4.34 4.32 -2.05
C ALA A 269 -3.36 3.70 -1.04
N MET A 270 -2.21 3.23 -1.52
CA MET A 270 -1.17 2.65 -0.69
C MET A 270 -0.50 3.70 0.20
N SER A 271 -0.12 4.86 -0.35
CA SER A 271 0.43 5.98 0.43
C SER A 271 -0.55 6.45 1.52
N ASN A 272 -1.86 6.48 1.23
CA ASN A 272 -2.88 6.82 2.21
C ASN A 272 -3.02 5.77 3.31
N TYR A 273 -2.93 4.48 2.97
CA TYR A 273 -2.89 3.39 3.94
C TYR A 273 -1.69 3.51 4.88
N LEU A 274 -0.49 3.65 4.31
CA LEU A 274 0.76 3.76 5.06
C LEU A 274 0.75 4.96 6.02
N ARG A 275 0.18 6.10 5.63
CA ARG A 275 0.03 7.28 6.52
C ARG A 275 -0.81 7.00 7.76
N HIS A 276 -1.75 6.06 7.69
CA HIS A 276 -2.64 5.69 8.79
C HIS A 276 -2.23 4.39 9.49
N ALA A 277 -1.17 3.74 9.01
CA ALA A 277 -0.69 2.48 9.52
C ALA A 277 0.22 2.67 10.73
N CYS A 278 0.37 1.60 11.50
CA CYS A 278 1.27 1.52 12.64
C CYS A 278 2.03 0.18 12.60
N VAL A 279 3.18 0.08 13.25
CA VAL A 279 3.92 -1.19 13.38
C VAL A 279 3.21 -2.09 14.39
N ALA A 280 2.69 -1.48 15.46
CA ALA A 280 2.00 -2.16 16.52
C ALA A 280 0.87 -1.29 17.11
N ALA A 281 -0.08 -1.94 17.78
CA ALA A 281 -1.19 -1.30 18.46
C ALA A 281 -1.52 -2.05 19.75
N VAL A 282 -1.99 -1.32 20.77
CA VAL A 282 -2.49 -1.90 22.01
C VAL A 282 -3.96 -1.54 22.18
N PHE A 283 -4.80 -2.55 22.36
CA PHE A 283 -6.19 -2.36 22.76
C PHE A 283 -6.45 -3.10 24.08
N GLY A 284 -6.74 -2.33 25.13
CA GLY A 284 -6.87 -2.87 26.48
C GLY A 284 -5.55 -3.49 26.95
N GLN A 285 -5.55 -4.81 27.14
CA GLN A 285 -4.38 -5.59 27.55
C GLN A 285 -3.80 -6.43 26.40
N THR A 286 -4.28 -6.23 25.17
CA THR A 286 -3.88 -7.02 24.01
C THR A 286 -2.96 -6.19 23.12
N LEU A 287 -1.75 -6.70 22.90
CA LEU A 287 -0.80 -6.20 21.90
C LEU A 287 -1.09 -6.85 20.55
N PHE A 288 -1.11 -6.04 19.51
CA PHE A 288 -1.08 -6.45 18.12
C PHE A 288 0.18 -5.89 17.48
N ALA A 289 0.95 -6.72 16.81
CA ALA A 289 2.16 -6.32 16.10
C ALA A 289 2.24 -7.15 14.81
N HIS A 290 2.78 -6.53 13.76
CA HIS A 290 3.14 -7.28 12.56
C HIS A 290 4.54 -7.88 12.76
N GLY A 291 4.70 -9.17 12.46
CA GLY A 291 5.94 -9.90 12.67
C GLY A 291 6.07 -10.58 14.05
N ALA A 292 7.26 -11.12 14.32
CA ALA A 292 7.50 -11.96 15.49
C ALA A 292 7.90 -11.15 16.74
N VAL A 293 7.21 -11.42 17.85
CA VAL A 293 7.59 -10.95 19.19
C VAL A 293 8.24 -12.10 19.94
N ASP A 294 9.56 -12.04 20.13
CA ASP A 294 10.34 -13.03 20.87
C ASP A 294 11.22 -12.36 21.95
N ALA A 295 11.99 -13.15 22.69
CA ALA A 295 12.86 -12.65 23.76
C ALA A 295 13.96 -11.67 23.30
N ARG A 296 14.22 -11.59 21.98
CA ARG A 296 15.20 -10.67 21.38
C ARG A 296 14.55 -9.41 20.84
N THR A 297 13.30 -9.48 20.38
CA THR A 297 12.60 -8.34 19.78
C THR A 297 11.72 -7.58 20.77
N ALA A 298 11.22 -8.25 21.82
CA ALA A 298 10.35 -7.62 22.82
C ALA A 298 11.06 -6.46 23.54
N GLY A 299 10.52 -5.24 23.40
CA GLY A 299 11.09 -4.03 23.99
C GLY A 299 12.27 -3.44 23.24
N TYR A 300 12.75 -4.08 22.17
CA TYR A 300 13.84 -3.56 21.36
C TYR A 300 13.34 -2.52 20.35
N VAL A 301 13.98 -1.35 20.34
CA VAL A 301 13.73 -0.25 19.40
C VAL A 301 15.00 -0.02 18.58
N PRO A 302 14.97 -0.22 17.26
CA PRO A 302 16.11 0.08 16.39
C PRO A 302 16.45 1.57 16.39
N ASP A 303 17.74 1.88 16.26
CA ASP A 303 18.20 3.25 16.03
C ASP A 303 17.88 3.72 14.61
N ASP A 304 17.74 5.04 14.45
CA ASP A 304 17.49 5.68 13.16
C ASP A 304 18.62 5.45 12.13
N SER A 305 19.83 5.08 12.59
CA SER A 305 21.00 4.76 11.77
C SER A 305 20.94 3.37 11.12
N THR A 306 20.02 2.52 11.55
CA THR A 306 19.90 1.15 11.07
C THR A 306 18.95 1.02 9.87
N ARG A 307 18.43 2.17 9.40
CA ARG A 307 17.62 2.27 8.20
C ARG A 307 18.50 2.02 6.96
N PHE A 308 17.91 1.46 5.91
CA PHE A 308 18.55 1.23 4.60
C PHE A 308 19.71 0.22 4.54
N CYS A 309 20.09 -0.44 5.64
CA CYS A 309 21.11 -1.48 5.61
C CYS A 309 20.51 -2.89 5.74
N LEU A 310 21.00 -3.83 4.94
CA LEU A 310 20.85 -5.25 5.24
C LEU A 310 21.77 -5.56 6.43
N PRO A 311 21.24 -6.00 7.58
CA PRO A 311 22.06 -6.17 8.77
C PRO A 311 23.03 -7.34 8.60
N ALA A 312 24.31 -7.05 8.43
CA ALA A 312 25.38 -8.05 8.48
C ALA A 312 25.75 -8.46 9.93
N ALA A 313 25.27 -7.68 10.91
CA ALA A 313 25.47 -7.87 12.34
C ALA A 313 24.23 -7.36 13.09
N PRO A 314 24.06 -7.68 14.39
CA PRO A 314 23.03 -7.07 15.22
C PRO A 314 23.08 -5.55 15.11
N GLN A 315 21.94 -4.94 14.78
CA GLN A 315 21.84 -3.51 14.58
C GLN A 315 21.90 -2.77 15.92
N ALA A 316 22.26 -1.48 15.89
CA ALA A 316 22.23 -0.62 17.06
C ALA A 316 20.78 -0.28 17.45
N GLY A 317 20.53 -0.09 18.74
CA GLY A 317 19.22 0.22 19.25
C GLY A 317 19.20 0.27 20.76
N ARG A 318 17.99 0.41 21.31
CA ARG A 318 17.77 0.50 22.76
C ARG A 318 16.66 -0.43 23.20
N MET A 319 16.73 -0.87 24.46
CA MET A 319 15.64 -1.56 25.12
C MET A 319 14.76 -0.55 25.86
N VAL A 320 13.46 -0.81 25.86
CA VAL A 320 12.46 -0.10 26.67
C VAL A 320 11.64 -1.11 27.47
N ASP A 321 11.25 -0.73 28.68
CA ASP A 321 10.61 -1.65 29.64
C ASP A 321 9.08 -1.65 29.55
N SER A 322 8.50 -0.66 28.86
CA SER A 322 7.05 -0.49 28.73
C SER A 322 6.57 -0.89 27.35
N VAL A 323 5.51 -1.71 27.29
CA VAL A 323 4.84 -2.05 26.01
C VAL A 323 4.30 -0.80 25.33
N SER A 324 3.78 0.17 26.09
CA SER A 324 3.28 1.43 25.51
C SER A 324 4.43 2.23 24.90
N GLU A 325 5.55 2.39 25.63
CA GLU A 325 6.72 3.11 25.09
C GLU A 325 7.29 2.38 23.87
N TRP A 326 7.30 1.05 23.89
CA TRP A 326 7.79 0.24 22.78
C TRP A 326 6.94 0.46 21.52
N VAL A 327 5.61 0.39 21.65
CA VAL A 327 4.68 0.61 20.54
C VAL A 327 4.80 2.04 20.01
N ASP A 328 4.85 3.04 20.89
CA ASP A 328 5.01 4.45 20.49
C ASP A 328 6.35 4.67 19.76
N ALA A 329 7.43 4.05 20.24
CA ALA A 329 8.75 4.17 19.64
C ALA A 329 8.84 3.49 18.27
N LEU A 330 8.27 2.30 18.10
CA LEU A 330 8.19 1.59 16.81
C LEU A 330 7.35 2.36 15.80
N ASN A 331 6.19 2.88 16.24
CA ASN A 331 5.33 3.70 15.38
C ASN A 331 6.03 5.00 14.98
N GLY A 332 6.75 5.65 15.90
CA GLY A 332 7.57 6.81 15.59
C GLY A 332 8.70 6.52 14.59
N LEU A 333 9.31 5.33 14.63
CA LEU A 333 10.31 4.90 13.65
C LEU A 333 9.69 4.78 12.25
N LEU A 334 8.51 4.16 12.14
CA LEU A 334 7.75 4.09 10.89
C LEU A 334 7.41 5.48 10.37
N GLU A 335 6.87 6.36 11.22
CA GLU A 335 6.52 7.74 10.83
C GLU A 335 7.72 8.51 10.27
N ARG A 336 8.89 8.43 10.94
CA ARG A 336 10.12 9.05 10.45
C ARG A 336 10.60 8.40 9.14
N GLY A 337 10.48 7.09 8.99
CA GLY A 337 10.80 6.38 7.75
C GLY A 337 9.91 6.81 6.58
N LEU A 338 8.60 6.91 6.80
CA LEU A 338 7.64 7.39 5.79
C LEU A 338 7.85 8.86 5.46
N ALA A 339 8.21 9.70 6.44
CA ALA A 339 8.54 11.11 6.21
C ALA A 339 9.83 11.24 5.37
N ASP A 340 10.86 10.43 5.63
CA ASP A 340 12.07 10.40 4.81
C ASP A 340 11.78 9.96 3.38
N HIS A 341 11.02 8.87 3.23
CA HIS A 341 10.56 8.41 1.92
C HIS A 341 9.79 9.50 1.18
N ALA A 342 8.94 10.25 1.89
CA ALA A 342 8.17 11.30 1.28
C ALA A 342 9.01 12.50 0.82
N ALA A 343 10.05 12.85 1.58
CA ALA A 343 10.99 13.90 1.22
C ALA A 343 11.91 13.47 0.07
N ARG A 344 12.25 12.17 0.00
CA ARG A 344 13.20 11.58 -0.94
C ARG A 344 12.65 10.27 -1.50
N PRO A 345 11.68 10.30 -2.43
CA PRO A 345 11.05 9.06 -2.91
C PRO A 345 11.98 8.24 -3.81
N GLU A 346 12.97 8.86 -4.45
CA GLU A 346 13.93 8.17 -5.32
C GLU A 346 15.17 7.72 -4.52
N TRP A 347 15.90 6.74 -5.06
CA TRP A 347 17.20 6.37 -4.51
C TRP A 347 18.23 7.46 -4.83
N ASP A 348 18.96 7.91 -3.81
CA ASP A 348 20.16 8.71 -3.99
C ASP A 348 21.35 8.02 -3.32
N ALA A 349 22.56 8.27 -3.81
CA ALA A 349 23.79 7.69 -3.26
C ALA A 349 24.07 8.12 -1.81
N LEU A 350 23.33 9.10 -1.27
CA LEU A 350 23.47 9.58 0.11
C LEU A 350 22.66 8.75 1.11
N ARG A 351 21.85 7.78 0.67
CA ARG A 351 21.12 6.85 1.53
C ARG A 351 21.96 5.71 2.12
N GLY A 352 23.15 5.47 1.57
CA GLY A 352 24.05 4.39 1.97
C GLY A 352 25.20 4.81 2.89
N VAL A 353 25.14 5.99 3.53
CA VAL A 353 26.20 6.50 4.43
C VAL A 353 25.72 6.53 5.87
#